data_AF-A0A4Q3VL50-F1
#
_entry.id   AF-A0A4Q3VL50-F1
#
_cell.length_a   1.000
_cell.length_b   1.000
_cell.length_c   1.000
_cell.angle_alpha   90.00
_cell.angle_beta   90.00
_cell.angle_gamma   90.00
#
_symmetry.space_group_name_H-M   'P 1'
#
loop_
_entity.id
_entity.type
_entity.pdbx_description
1 polymer ?
#
loop_
_entity_poly.entity_id
_entity_poly.type
_entity_poly.pdbx_seq_one_letter_code
_entity_poly.pdbx_strand_id
1 'polypeptide(L)'
;MDKPWLQHYPAGIPHELPELPYHSIAELLTESFARFGDRPLLEFMGTSMTYRAVDEASKAFAAYLQALGLEKGDRVALMMPNVPQYPIAVAGVV
;
A
#
# COMPACT_ATOMS: atom_id res chain seq x y z
N MET A 1 17.65 18.72 -21.52
CA MET A 1 16.64 19.62 -20.93
C MET A 1 17.26 20.24 -19.70
N ASP A 2 17.25 21.56 -19.63
CA ASP A 2 17.73 22.27 -18.45
C ASP A 2 16.75 22.04 -17.29
N LYS A 3 17.25 21.74 -16.08
CA LYS A 3 16.44 21.40 -14.88
C LYS A 3 16.62 22.50 -13.81
N PRO A 4 16.07 23.73 -14.03
CA PRO A 4 16.38 24.90 -13.21
C PRO A 4 15.98 24.76 -11.73
N TRP A 5 15.00 23.92 -11.41
CA TRP A 5 14.57 23.66 -10.02
C TRP A 5 15.66 23.02 -9.15
N LEU A 6 16.65 22.34 -9.74
CA LEU A 6 17.75 21.74 -8.99
C LEU A 6 18.62 22.78 -8.28
N GLN A 7 18.63 24.03 -8.77
CA GLN A 7 19.37 25.13 -8.13
C GLN A 7 18.74 25.56 -6.78
N HIS A 8 17.48 25.19 -6.55
CA HIS A 8 16.77 25.47 -5.31
C HIS A 8 16.84 24.31 -4.30
N TYR A 9 17.48 23.20 -4.66
CA TYR A 9 17.63 22.06 -3.76
C TYR A 9 18.67 22.41 -2.68
N PRO A 10 18.39 22.10 -1.39
CA PRO A 10 19.38 22.23 -0.34
C PRO A 10 20.67 21.45 -0.67
N ALA A 11 21.81 21.94 -0.16
CA ALA A 11 23.08 21.24 -0.34
C ALA A 11 23.01 19.81 0.23
N GLY A 12 23.50 18.84 -0.55
CA GLY A 12 23.52 17.43 -0.17
C GLY A 12 22.28 16.62 -0.59
N ILE A 13 21.28 17.24 -1.24
CA ILE A 13 20.13 16.53 -1.79
C ILE A 13 20.48 15.98 -3.18
N PRO A 14 20.42 14.65 -3.40
CA PRO A 14 20.65 14.06 -4.72
C PRO A 14 19.66 14.61 -5.77
N HIS A 15 20.16 14.88 -6.97
CA HIS A 15 19.34 15.34 -8.10
C HIS A 15 18.66 14.20 -8.85
N GLU A 16 19.05 12.97 -8.52
CA GLU A 16 18.50 11.73 -9.07
C GLU A 16 18.12 10.82 -7.91
N LEU A 17 17.02 10.09 -8.10
CA LEU A 17 16.60 9.09 -7.13
C LEU A 17 17.54 7.88 -7.25
N PRO A 18 17.93 7.28 -6.11
CA PRO A 18 18.60 5.99 -6.13
C PRO A 18 17.65 4.91 -6.65
N GLU A 19 18.19 3.71 -6.88
CA GLU A 19 17.35 2.53 -7.12
C GLU A 19 16.35 2.38 -5.97
N LEU A 20 15.08 2.20 -6.34
CA LEU A 20 14.01 1.99 -5.38
C LEU A 20 14.11 0.56 -4.85
N PRO A 21 13.90 0.36 -3.53
CA PRO A 21 14.01 -0.96 -2.92
C PRO A 21 12.90 -1.93 -3.35
N TYR A 22 11.85 -1.44 -4.01
CA TYR A 22 10.71 -2.24 -4.46
C TYR A 22 10.28 -1.80 -5.85
N HIS A 23 9.82 -2.75 -6.66
CA HIS A 23 9.33 -2.53 -8.02
C HIS A 23 7.82 -2.21 -8.05
N SER A 24 7.10 -2.49 -6.97
CA SER A 24 5.67 -2.18 -6.83
C SER A 24 5.25 -1.97 -5.38
N ILE A 25 4.09 -1.34 -5.20
CA ILE A 25 3.46 -1.22 -3.87
C ILE A 25 3.04 -2.60 -3.35
N ALA A 26 2.57 -3.50 -4.24
CA ALA A 26 2.21 -4.88 -3.87
C ALA A 26 3.39 -5.65 -3.26
N GLU A 27 4.58 -5.50 -3.85
CA GLU A 27 5.82 -6.09 -3.34
C GLU A 27 6.17 -5.54 -1.96
N LEU A 28 6.14 -4.21 -1.80
CA LEU A 28 6.39 -3.55 -0.52
C LEU A 28 5.41 -4.03 0.57
N LEU A 29 4.11 -4.15 0.25
CA LEU A 29 3.09 -4.61 1.19
C LEU A 29 3.29 -6.07 1.56
N THR A 30 3.57 -6.93 0.58
CA THR A 30 3.82 -8.36 0.79
C THR A 30 5.00 -8.57 1.73
N GLU A 31 6.13 -7.87 1.52
CA GLU A 31 7.27 -7.97 2.43
C GLU A 31 6.93 -7.43 3.83
N SER A 32 6.24 -6.28 3.89
CA SER A 32 5.86 -5.67 5.17
C SER A 32 4.95 -6.57 6.01
N PHE A 33 3.95 -7.22 5.39
CA PHE A 33 3.07 -8.17 6.06
C PHE A 33 3.82 -9.40 6.56
N ALA A 34 4.76 -9.93 5.77
CA ALA A 34 5.60 -11.04 6.19
C ALA A 34 6.52 -10.68 7.35
N ARG A 35 7.17 -9.51 7.28
CA ARG A 35 8.17 -9.07 8.26
C ARG A 35 7.58 -8.62 9.59
N PHE A 36 6.39 -8.04 9.59
CA PHE A 36 5.79 -7.40 10.76
C PHE A 36 4.46 -8.02 11.20
N GLY A 37 4.14 -9.24 10.74
CA GLY A 37 2.83 -9.88 10.90
C GLY A 37 2.15 -9.73 12.27
N ASP A 38 2.88 -9.91 13.36
CA ASP A 38 2.32 -9.88 14.73
C ASP A 38 2.26 -8.47 15.35
N ARG A 39 2.81 -7.45 14.68
CA ARG A 39 2.76 -6.06 15.14
C ARG A 39 1.39 -5.45 14.82
N PRO A 40 0.89 -4.49 15.63
CA PRO A 40 -0.28 -3.69 15.27
C PRO A 40 0.04 -2.84 14.03
N LEU A 41 -0.80 -2.90 13.01
CA LEU A 41 -0.74 -2.04 11.82
C LEU A 41 -1.60 -0.79 12.02
N LEU A 42 -2.81 -0.95 12.56
CA LEU A 42 -3.76 0.13 12.78
C LEU A 42 -4.49 -0.03 14.11
N GLU A 43 -5.01 1.08 14.60
CA GLU A 43 -5.90 1.16 15.75
C GLU A 43 -7.09 2.05 15.41
N PHE A 44 -8.28 1.60 15.78
CA PHE A 44 -9.52 2.30 15.52
C PHE A 44 -10.49 2.07 16.68
N MET A 45 -10.88 3.14 17.36
CA MET A 45 -11.85 3.12 18.48
C MET A 45 -11.49 2.07 19.55
N GLY A 46 -10.22 2.00 19.95
CA GLY A 46 -9.72 1.07 20.96
C GLY A 46 -9.56 -0.38 20.49
N THR A 47 -9.79 -0.66 19.20
CA THR A 47 -9.52 -1.97 18.59
C THR A 47 -8.30 -1.87 17.70
N SER A 48 -7.37 -2.82 17.81
CA SER A 48 -6.19 -2.89 16.94
C SER A 48 -6.28 -4.07 15.96
N MET A 49 -5.74 -3.88 14.76
CA MET A 49 -5.51 -4.95 13.80
C MET A 49 -4.02 -5.08 13.52
N THR A 50 -3.54 -6.32 13.51
CA THR A 50 -2.14 -6.61 13.16
C THR A 50 -1.91 -6.58 11.65
N TYR A 51 -0.65 -6.51 11.23
CA TYR A 51 -0.27 -6.64 9.82
C TYR A 51 -0.84 -7.94 9.21
N ARG A 52 -0.75 -9.05 9.94
CA ARG A 52 -1.29 -10.35 9.52
C ARG A 52 -2.80 -10.32 9.33
N ALA A 53 -3.54 -9.72 10.27
CA ALA A 53 -4.99 -9.63 10.17
C ALA A 53 -5.44 -8.79 8.97
N VAL A 54 -4.71 -7.73 8.64
CA VAL A 54 -5.00 -6.90 7.47
C VAL A 54 -4.65 -7.62 6.17
N ASP A 55 -3.54 -8.36 6.11
CA ASP A 55 -3.16 -9.21 4.96
C ASP A 55 -4.17 -10.33 4.67
N GLU A 56 -4.64 -11.02 5.72
CA GLU A 56 -5.67 -12.05 5.56
C GLU A 56 -6.98 -11.48 5.04
N ALA A 57 -7.42 -10.33 5.58
CA ALA A 57 -8.62 -9.65 5.13
C ALA A 57 -8.47 -9.08 3.71
N SER A 58 -7.29 -8.57 3.34
CA SER A 58 -7.05 -8.00 2.01
C SER A 58 -7.07 -9.10 0.94
N LYS A 59 -6.49 -10.27 1.23
CA LYS A 59 -6.56 -11.46 0.36
C LYS A 59 -8.00 -11.95 0.17
N ALA A 60 -8.79 -11.96 1.23
CA ALA A 60 -10.21 -12.31 1.14
C ALA A 60 -10.98 -11.32 0.26
N PHE A 61 -10.71 -10.01 0.40
CA PHE A 61 -11.31 -8.98 -0.45
C PHE A 61 -10.87 -9.10 -1.91
N ALA A 62 -9.57 -9.33 -2.17
CA ALA A 62 -9.03 -9.54 -3.51
C ALA A 62 -9.69 -10.75 -4.20
N ALA A 63 -9.83 -11.87 -3.48
CA ALA A 63 -10.51 -13.06 -3.99
C ALA A 63 -11.99 -12.79 -4.31
N TYR A 64 -12.66 -11.98 -3.50
CA TYR A 64 -14.03 -11.55 -3.79
C TYR A 64 -14.12 -10.71 -5.07
N LEU A 65 -13.21 -9.76 -5.28
CA LEU A 65 -13.16 -8.97 -6.52
C LEU A 65 -12.95 -9.87 -7.75
N GLN A 66 -12.06 -10.85 -7.66
CA GLN A 66 -11.85 -11.83 -8.73
C GLN A 66 -13.11 -12.67 -9.00
N ALA A 67 -13.85 -13.05 -7.95
CA ALA A 67 -15.11 -13.77 -8.09
C ALA A 67 -16.22 -12.94 -8.76
N LEU A 68 -16.12 -11.60 -8.73
CA LEU A 68 -16.99 -10.70 -9.51
C LEU A 68 -16.56 -10.55 -10.97
N GLY A 69 -15.47 -11.20 -11.38
CA GLY A 69 -14.96 -11.18 -12.75
C GLY A 69 -13.98 -10.04 -13.05
N LEU A 70 -13.43 -9.38 -12.01
CA LEU A 70 -12.39 -8.38 -12.22
C LEU A 70 -11.05 -9.05 -12.56
N GLU A 71 -10.35 -8.47 -13.53
CA GLU A 71 -9.06 -8.93 -14.02
C GLU A 71 -7.96 -7.89 -13.77
N LYS A 72 -6.70 -8.32 -13.92
CA LYS A 72 -5.56 -7.41 -13.85
C LYS A 72 -5.69 -6.33 -14.93
N GLY A 73 -5.66 -5.07 -14.49
CA GLY A 73 -5.83 -3.90 -15.37
C GLY A 73 -7.20 -3.24 -15.23
N ASP A 74 -8.17 -3.92 -14.61
CA ASP A 74 -9.41 -3.29 -14.19
C ASP A 74 -9.16 -2.24 -13.10
N ARG A 75 -10.05 -1.25 -13.06
CA ARG A 75 -9.92 -0.09 -12.19
C ARG A 75 -10.97 -0.16 -11.10
N VAL A 76 -10.52 -0.14 -9.85
CA VAL A 76 -11.39 -0.14 -8.67
C VAL A 76 -11.35 1.23 -8.02
N ALA A 77 -12.51 1.88 -7.89
CA ALA A 77 -12.64 3.13 -7.16
C ALA A 77 -13.00 2.83 -5.70
N LEU A 78 -12.20 3.32 -4.75
CA LEU A 78 -12.46 3.21 -3.32
C LEU A 78 -13.05 4.52 -2.80
N MET A 79 -14.36 4.54 -2.51
CA MET A 79 -15.06 5.69 -1.93
C MET A 79 -15.55 5.33 -0.53
N MET A 80 -14.73 5.63 0.47
CA MET A 80 -14.97 5.24 1.86
C MET A 80 -14.42 6.29 2.83
N PRO A 81 -14.96 6.39 4.05
CA PRO A 81 -14.36 7.18 5.12
C PRO A 81 -13.05 6.56 5.62
N ASN A 82 -12.33 7.24 6.51
CA ASN A 82 -11.13 6.71 7.16
C ASN A 82 -11.50 5.68 8.24
N VAL A 83 -11.68 4.42 7.82
CA VAL A 83 -12.06 3.28 8.65
C VAL A 83 -11.13 2.08 8.40
N PRO A 84 -11.07 1.06 9.29
CA PRO A 84 -10.15 -0.08 9.15
C PRO A 84 -10.27 -0.87 7.83
N GLN A 85 -11.43 -0.82 7.18
CA GLN A 85 -11.67 -1.46 5.89
C GLN A 85 -10.92 -0.77 4.75
N TYR A 86 -10.52 0.49 4.90
CA TYR A 86 -9.83 1.22 3.85
C TYR A 86 -8.42 0.66 3.56
N PRO A 87 -7.53 0.44 4.56
CA PRO A 87 -6.26 -0.25 4.34
C PRO A 87 -6.42 -1.67 3.76
N ILE A 88 -7.45 -2.41 4.19
CA ILE A 88 -7.78 -3.74 3.66
C ILE A 88 -8.11 -3.66 2.17
N ALA A 89 -8.96 -2.70 1.77
CA ALA A 89 -9.36 -2.52 0.40
C ALA A 89 -8.21 -2.05 -0.50
N VAL A 90 -7.37 -1.12 -0.02
CA VAL A 90 -6.17 -0.69 -0.74
C VAL A 90 -5.21 -1.86 -0.97
N ALA A 91 -4.90 -2.63 0.08
CA ALA A 91 -4.01 -3.77 -0.04
C ALA A 91 -4.59 -4.93 -0.87
N GLY A 92 -5.92 -5.05 -0.97
CA GLY A 92 -6.56 -6.10 -1.77
C GLY A 92 -6.73 -5.73 -3.26
N VAL A 93 -6.68 -4.44 -3.59
CA VAL A 93 -6.74 -3.95 -4.99
C VAL A 93 -5.35 -3.91 -5.64
N VAL A 94 -4.29 -3.71 -4.84
CA VAL A 94 -2.92 -3.47 -5.30
C VAL A 94 -2.11 -4.74 -5.46
#